data_AF-A0A0F3M8N0-F1
#
_entry.id   AF-A0A0F3M8N0-F1
#
_cell.length_a   1.000
_cell.length_b   1.000
_cell.length_c   1.000
_cell.angle_alpha   90.00
_cell.angle_beta   90.00
_cell.angle_gamma   90.00
#
_symmetry.space_group_name_H-M   'P 1'
#
loop_
_entity.id
_entity.type
_entity.pdbx_description
1 polymer ?
#
loop_
_entity_poly.entity_id
_entity_poly.type
_entity_poly.pdbx_seq_one_letter_code
_entity_poly.pdbx_strand_id
1 'polypeptide(L)' 'MAVKIRLARSGAKKCAYFKIVIANNCSPRDGAFIEKVGHYNPMLPKDNHERVVLKTDRIEHWLSHGAQPKKR' A
#
# COMPACT_ATOMS: atom_id res chain seq x y z
N MET A 1 -1.42 -15.82 -11.95
CA MET A 1 -0.88 -14.48 -11.66
C MET A 1 -1.96 -13.68 -10.96
N ALA A 2 -1.73 -13.21 -9.73
CA ALA A 2 -2.71 -12.44 -8.97
C ALA A 2 -2.09 -11.13 -8.51
N VAL A 3 -2.76 -10.02 -8.81
CA VAL A 3 -2.40 -8.68 -8.37
C VAL A 3 -2.94 -8.48 -6.96
N LYS A 4 -2.10 -7.95 -6.06
CA LYS A 4 -2.45 -7.70 -4.67
C LYS A 4 -2.22 -6.23 -4.32
N ILE A 5 -3.15 -5.69 -3.55
CA ILE A 5 -2.96 -4.42 -2.86
C ILE A 5 -2.32 -4.74 -1.51
N ARG A 6 -1.09 -4.26 -1.28
CA ARG A 6 -0.30 -4.61 -0.09
C ARG A 6 0.50 -3.43 0.45
N LEU A 7 0.96 -3.56 1.69
CA LEU A 7 1.86 -2.61 2.34
C LEU A 7 3.31 -2.98 2.06
N ALA A 8 4.07 -2.05 1.50
CA ALA A 8 5.52 -2.12 1.41
C ALA A 8 6.13 -1.30 2.55
N ARG A 9 7.06 -1.88 3.30
CA ARG A 9 7.69 -1.17 4.43
C ARG A 9 8.79 -0.28 3.89
N SER A 10 8.83 0.94 4.40
CA SER A 10 9.87 1.91 4.15
C SER A 10 10.14 2.66 5.46
N GLY A 11 11.26 3.38 5.52
CA GLY A 11 11.71 4.04 6.74
C GLY A 11 12.73 3.25 7.55
N ALA A 12 13.31 3.94 8.54
CA ALA A 12 14.42 3.44 9.33
C ALA A 12 13.99 2.43 10.40
N LYS A 13 14.97 1.86 11.09
CA LYS A 13 14.74 1.07 12.31
C LYS A 13 13.98 1.94 13.32
N LYS A 14 12.91 1.38 13.90
CA LYS A 14 11.97 2.07 14.81
C LYS A 14 11.19 3.24 14.21
N CYS A 15 11.30 3.54 12.91
CA CYS A 15 10.49 4.54 12.21
C CYS A 15 9.70 3.87 11.10
N ALA A 16 8.55 3.29 11.44
CA ALA A 16 7.72 2.57 10.49
C ALA A 16 6.99 3.55 9.57
N TYR A 17 7.18 3.38 8.26
CA TYR A 17 6.41 4.04 7.22
C TYR A 17 5.98 2.99 6.20
N PHE A 18 4.76 3.06 5.70
CA PHE A 18 4.23 2.08 4.76
C PHE A 18 3.78 2.75 3.48
N LYS A 19 4.18 2.20 2.35
CA LYS A 19 3.64 2.58 1.04
C LYS A 19 2.54 1.59 0.69
N ILE A 20 1.42 2.10 0.21
CA ILE A 20 0.31 1.27 -0.27
C ILE A 20 0.54 1.09 -1.76
N VAL A 21 0.84 -0.15 -2.15
CA VAL A 21 1.29 -0.48 -3.50
C VAL A 21 0.49 -1.62 -4.09
N ILE A 22 0.39 -1.58 -5.41
CA ILE A 22 -0.22 -2.62 -6.22
C ILE A 22 0.92 -3.41 -6.86
N ALA A 23 1.00 -4.69 -6.54
CA ALA A 23 2.10 -5.53 -6.99
C ALA A 23 1.62 -6.95 -7.29
N ASN A 24 2.37 -7.63 -8.14
CA ASN A 24 2.19 -9.05 -8.37
C ASN A 24 2.53 -9.85 -7.11
N ASN A 25 1.83 -10.96 -6.89
CA ASN A 25 2.08 -11.83 -5.73
C ASN A 25 3.52 -12.34 -5.64
N CYS A 26 4.18 -12.58 -6.79
CA CYS A 26 5.55 -13.09 -6.84
C CYS A 26 6.61 -12.03 -6.53
N SER A 27 6.25 -10.73 -6.58
CA SER A 27 7.21 -9.67 -6.32
C SER A 27 7.58 -9.63 -4.82
N PRO A 28 8.86 -9.40 -4.46
CA PRO A 28 9.26 -9.25 -3.06
C PRO A 28 8.57 -8.05 -2.42
N ARG A 29 8.39 -8.05 -1.09
CA ARG A 29 7.59 -7.05 -0.35
C ARG A 29 7.93 -5.60 -0.73
N ASP A 30 9.22 -5.28 -0.75
CA ASP A 30 9.73 -3.92 -0.97
C ASP A 30 10.41 -3.74 -2.34
N GLY A 31 10.21 -4.69 -3.28
CA GLY A 31 10.78 -4.59 -4.63
C GLY A 31 9.80 -4.03 -5.65
N ALA A 32 9.85 -4.57 -6.88
CA ALA A 32 9.08 -4.06 -8.01
C ALA A 32 7.56 -4.11 -7.76
N PHE A 33 6.91 -2.97 -7.98
CA PHE A 33 5.47 -2.79 -7.92
C PHE A 33 4.99 -2.10 -9.20
N ILE A 34 3.71 -2.28 -9.53
CA ILE A 34 3.08 -1.70 -10.73
C ILE A 34 2.77 -0.23 -10.47
N GLU A 35 2.12 0.06 -9.34
CA GLU A 35 1.64 1.40 -9.02
C GLU A 35 1.63 1.67 -7.51
N LYS A 36 1.95 2.91 -7.12
CA LYS A 36 1.78 3.41 -5.74
C LYS A 36 0.45 4.16 -5.64
N VAL A 37 -0.47 3.61 -4.85
CA VAL A 37 -1.82 4.15 -4.66
C VAL A 37 -2.00 4.91 -3.34
N GLY A 38 -0.98 4.93 -2.49
CA GLY A 38 -1.06 5.67 -1.25
C GLY A 38 0.12 5.47 -0.32
N HIS A 39 -0.05 5.95 0.90
CA HIS A 39 0.86 5.70 2.00
C HIS A 39 0.13 5.69 3.33
N TYR A 40 0.74 5.01 4.29
CA TYR A 40 0.27 4.89 5.65
C TYR A 40 1.44 5.17 6.60
N ASN A 41 1.29 6.18 7.44
CA ASN A 41 2.26 6.55 8.45
C ASN A 41 1.68 6.30 9.86
N PRO A 42 2.03 5.18 10.53
CA PRO A 42 1.53 4.89 11.88
C PRO A 42 2.12 5.80 12.97
N MET A 43 3.20 6.54 12.68
CA MET A 43 3.85 7.41 13.66
C MET A 43 3.08 8.71 13.91
N LEU A 44 2.19 9.08 13.00
CA LEU A 44 1.36 10.26 13.18
C LEU A 44 0.21 9.98 14.16
N PRO A 45 -0.28 11.01 14.86
CA PRO A 45 -1.50 10.92 15.67
C PRO A 45 -2.67 10.36 14.88
N LYS A 46 -3.65 9.74 15.55
CA LYS A 46 -4.83 9.15 14.89
C LYS A 46 -5.66 10.19 14.15
N ASP A 47 -5.70 11.40 14.67
CA ASP A 47 -6.49 12.52 14.17
C ASP A 47 -5.84 13.25 12.99
N ASN A 48 -4.63 12.84 12.61
CA ASN A 48 -3.91 13.48 11.53
C ASN A 48 -4.34 12.90 10.17
N HIS A 49 -4.89 13.73 9.29
CA HIS A 49 -5.36 13.33 7.96
C HIS A 49 -4.23 12.76 7.07
N GLU A 50 -2.98 13.15 7.32
CA GLU A 50 -1.82 12.64 6.60
C GLU A 50 -1.41 11.21 7.01
N ARG A 51 -2.04 10.66 8.07
CA ARG A 51 -1.79 9.30 8.53
C ARG A 51 -2.07 8.27 7.44
N VAL A 52 -3.17 8.46 6.69
CA VAL A 52 -3.58 7.57 5.60
C VAL A 52 -3.96 8.42 4.41
N VAL A 53 -3.16 8.35 3.35
CA VAL A 53 -3.47 9.00 2.08
C VAL A 53 -3.67 7.93 1.03
N LEU A 54 -4.86 7.93 0.43
CA LEU A 54 -5.31 6.95 -0.55
C LEU A 54 -5.77 7.66 -1.83
N LYS A 55 -5.38 7.11 -2.97
CA LYS A 55 -5.94 7.46 -4.28
C LYS A 55 -7.09 6.52 -4.59
N THR A 56 -8.30 6.91 -4.18
CA THR A 56 -9.49 6.05 -4.24
C THR A 56 -9.80 5.60 -5.66
N ASP A 57 -9.68 6.48 -6.66
CA ASP A 57 -10.00 6.19 -8.07
C ASP A 57 -9.20 5.00 -8.62
N ARG A 58 -7.91 4.94 -8.28
CA ARG A 58 -7.03 3.85 -8.72
C ARG A 58 -7.33 2.58 -7.97
N ILE A 59 -7.64 2.67 -6.68
CA ILE A 59 -7.99 1.49 -5.87
C ILE A 59 -9.25 0.83 -6.41
N GLU A 60 -10.28 1.61 -6.72
CA GLU A 60 -11.53 1.11 -7.32
C GLU A 60 -11.30 0.45 -8.68
N HIS A 61 -10.51 1.07 -9.55
CA HIS A 61 -10.10 0.49 -10.82
C HIS A 61 -9.43 -0.88 -10.64
N TRP A 62 -8.51 -1.00 -9.69
CA TRP A 62 -7.80 -2.27 -9.49
C TRP A 62 -8.65 -3.32 -8.77
N LEU A 63 -9.56 -2.91 -7.89
CA LEU A 63 -10.55 -3.79 -7.28
C LEU A 63 -11.50 -4.38 -8.33
N SER A 64 -11.94 -3.58 -9.32
CA SER A 64 -12.78 -4.08 -10.42
C SER A 64 -12.02 -5.04 -11.35
N HIS A 65 -10.71 -4.86 -11.50
CA HIS A 65 -9.82 -5.78 -12.22
C HIS A 65 -9.45 -7.05 -11.40
N GLY A 66 -10.05 -7.26 -10.23
CA GLY A 66 -9.84 -8.46 -9.41
C GLY A 66 -8.60 -8.42 -8.52
N ALA A 67 -8.04 -7.23 -8.25
CA ALA A 67 -6.97 -7.12 -7.26
C ALA A 67 -7.50 -7.47 -5.87
N GLN A 68 -6.77 -8.35 -5.16
CA GLN A 68 -7.17 -8.76 -3.82
C GLN A 68 -6.42 -7.93 -2.76
N PRO A 69 -7.13 -7.21 -1.88
CA PRO A 69 -6.51 -6.54 -0.75
C PRO A 69 -6.07 -7.57 0.29
N LYS A 70 -4.82 -7.46 0.77
CA LYS A 70 -4.33 -8.33 1.83
C LYS A 70 -4.86 -7.86 3.19
N LYS A 71 -5.62 -8.71 3.87
CA LYS A 71 -5.99 -8.50 5.28
C LYS A 71 -4.79 -8.88 6.15
N ARG A 72 -4.01 -7.87 6.55
CA ARG A 72 -2.88 -7.96 7.50
C ARG A 72 -1.55 -8.48 6.93
#